data_AF-W1Y4F9-F1
#
_entry.id   AF-W1Y4F9-F1
#
_cell.length_a   1.000
_cell.length_b   1.000
_cell.length_c   1.000
_cell.angle_alpha   90.00
_cell.angle_beta   90.00
_cell.angle_gamma   90.00
#
_symmetry.space_group_name_H-M   'P 1'
#
loop_
_entity.id
_entity.type
_entity.pdbx_description
1 polymer ?
#
loop_
_entity_poly.entity_id
_entity_poly.type
_entity_poly.pdbx_seq_one_letter_code
_entity_poly.pdbx_strand_id
1 'polypeptide(L)'
;TKIELETLIDLAAHFKYLKQQHIPHQYLQGKNIALLFEKTSTRTRSSFTVAANDLGAHAEFLGQHDIQLGKKESLVDTAKVFGRMYDGIEYRGFSQK
;
A
#
# COMPACT_ATOMS: atom_id res chain seq x y z
N THR A 1 11.68 -8.08 14.83
CA THR A 1 12.26 -9.21 15.59
C THR A 1 12.02 -10.51 14.84
N LYS A 2 12.68 -11.61 15.21
CA LYS A 2 12.42 -12.93 14.57
C LYS A 2 10.93 -13.30 14.64
N ILE A 3 10.32 -13.11 15.81
CA ILE A 3 8.90 -13.41 16.07
C ILE A 3 8.00 -12.58 15.14
N GLU A 4 8.27 -11.29 14.96
CA GLU A 4 7.50 -10.44 14.04
C GLU A 4 7.58 -10.93 12.59
N LEU A 5 8.75 -11.38 12.13
CA LEU A 5 8.91 -11.93 10.79
C LEU A 5 8.15 -13.25 10.60
N GLU A 6 8.25 -14.16 11.57
CA GLU A 6 7.50 -15.42 11.55
C GLU A 6 5.99 -15.14 11.54
N THR A 7 5.52 -14.21 12.37
CA THR A 7 4.12 -13.77 12.41
C THR A 7 3.66 -13.23 11.05
N LEU A 8 4.47 -12.42 10.37
CA LEU A 8 4.14 -11.90 9.04
C LEU A 8 4.07 -13.00 7.98
N ILE A 9 4.94 -14.00 8.05
CA ILE A 9 4.95 -15.15 7.13
C ILE A 9 3.69 -16.01 7.35
N ASP A 10 3.37 -16.32 8.59
CA ASP A 10 2.18 -17.11 8.94
C ASP A 10 0.88 -16.38 8.54
N LEU A 11 0.82 -15.07 8.78
CA LEU A 11 -0.31 -14.24 8.36
C LEU A 11 -0.46 -14.22 6.83
N ALA A 12 0.64 -14.10 6.09
CA ALA A 12 0.61 -14.16 4.63
C ALA A 12 0.13 -15.52 4.11
N ALA A 13 0.57 -16.62 4.74
CA ALA A 13 0.10 -17.97 4.41
C ALA A 13 -1.41 -18.13 4.69
N HIS A 14 -1.90 -17.56 5.81
CA HIS A 14 -3.31 -17.57 6.16
C HIS A 14 -4.17 -16.80 5.13
N PHE A 15 -3.79 -15.58 4.76
CA PHE A 15 -4.53 -14.82 3.73
C PHE A 15 -4.52 -15.52 2.37
N LYS A 16 -3.41 -16.17 2.00
CA LYS A 16 -3.35 -16.98 0.80
C LYS A 16 -4.37 -18.12 0.84
N TYR A 17 -4.50 -18.81 1.98
CA TYR A 17 -5.50 -19.86 2.16
C TYR A 17 -6.93 -19.31 2.03
N LEU A 18 -7.26 -18.23 2.73
CA LEU A 18 -8.60 -17.63 2.67
C LEU A 18 -8.98 -17.24 1.23
N LYS A 19 -8.05 -16.63 0.50
CA LYS A 19 -8.24 -16.28 -0.91
C LYS A 19 -8.48 -17.50 -1.79
N GLN A 20 -7.70 -18.58 -1.61
CA GLN A 20 -7.87 -19.82 -2.38
C GLN A 20 -9.20 -20.51 -2.11
N GLN A 21 -9.69 -20.44 -0.88
CA GLN A 21 -10.99 -21.00 -0.49
C GLN A 21 -12.18 -20.07 -0.78
N HIS A 22 -11.93 -18.91 -1.41
CA HIS A 22 -12.95 -17.89 -1.68
C HIS A 22 -13.70 -17.43 -0.42
N ILE A 23 -13.04 -17.46 0.74
CA ILE A 23 -13.60 -17.00 2.01
C ILE A 23 -13.44 -15.47 2.06
N PRO A 24 -14.51 -14.67 2.19
CA PRO A 24 -14.40 -13.22 2.33
C PRO A 24 -13.64 -12.84 3.60
N HIS A 25 -12.70 -11.90 3.49
CA HIS A 25 -11.82 -11.50 4.60
C HIS A 25 -11.48 -10.01 4.56
N GLN A 26 -12.51 -9.19 4.64
CA GLN A 26 -12.44 -7.73 4.48
C GLN A 26 -11.98 -7.00 5.75
N TYR A 27 -10.80 -7.36 6.27
CA TYR A 27 -10.28 -6.80 7.52
C TYR A 27 -9.99 -5.29 7.48
N LEU A 28 -9.86 -4.70 6.28
CA LEU A 28 -9.57 -3.29 6.06
C LEU A 28 -10.75 -2.57 5.39
N GLN A 29 -11.98 -3.04 5.61
CA GLN A 29 -13.17 -2.46 5.01
C GLN A 29 -13.28 -0.95 5.29
N GLY A 30 -13.48 -0.17 4.22
CA GLY A 30 -13.64 1.29 4.29
C GLY A 30 -12.35 2.07 4.51
N LYS A 31 -11.19 1.40 4.51
CA LYS A 31 -9.88 2.04 4.61
C LYS A 31 -9.39 2.53 3.25
N ASN A 32 -8.67 3.64 3.25
CA ASN A 32 -8.09 4.23 2.03
C ASN A 32 -6.57 4.19 2.10
N ILE A 33 -5.91 3.68 1.05
CA ILE A 33 -4.47 3.51 0.98
C ILE A 33 -3.94 4.27 -0.24
N ALA A 34 -3.02 5.20 -0.02
CA ALA A 34 -2.29 5.88 -1.10
C ALA A 34 -1.08 5.05 -1.55
N LEU A 35 -0.96 4.86 -2.86
CA LEU A 35 0.15 4.14 -3.51
C LEU A 35 1.01 5.15 -4.30
N LEU A 36 2.11 5.61 -3.69
CA LEU A 36 2.99 6.65 -4.24
C LEU A 36 4.14 6.03 -5.04
N PHE A 37 4.18 6.25 -6.35
CA PHE A 37 5.20 5.66 -7.23
C PHE A 37 6.01 6.73 -7.99
N GLU A 38 7.29 6.91 -7.63
CA GLU A 38 8.24 7.68 -8.44
C GLU A 38 8.82 6.86 -9.60
N LYS A 39 8.85 5.52 -9.48
CA LYS A 39 9.26 4.57 -10.52
C LYS A 39 8.09 3.68 -10.90
N THR A 40 7.82 3.53 -12.19
CA THR A 40 6.80 2.60 -12.66
C THR A 40 7.14 1.15 -12.27
N SER A 41 6.14 0.42 -11.74
CA SER A 41 6.27 -1.00 -11.43
C SER A 41 4.94 -1.71 -11.54
N THR A 42 4.87 -2.68 -12.45
CA THR A 42 3.65 -3.45 -12.70
C THR A 42 3.34 -4.38 -11.52
N ARG A 43 4.32 -5.16 -11.06
CA ARG A 43 4.08 -6.18 -10.02
C ARG A 43 3.70 -5.56 -8.68
N THR A 44 4.42 -4.54 -8.23
CA THR A 44 4.17 -3.92 -6.93
C THR A 44 2.86 -3.15 -6.92
N ARG A 45 2.57 -2.36 -7.96
CA ARG A 45 1.26 -1.71 -8.09
C ARG A 45 0.14 -2.73 -8.06
N SER A 46 0.21 -3.75 -8.93
CA SER A 46 -0.84 -4.76 -9.02
C SER A 46 -1.01 -5.54 -7.71
N SER A 47 0.09 -5.91 -7.01
CA SER A 47 -0.01 -6.65 -5.75
C SER A 47 -0.68 -5.83 -4.66
N PHE A 48 -0.34 -4.55 -4.51
CA PHE A 48 -0.96 -3.67 -3.52
C PHE A 48 -2.42 -3.40 -3.82
N THR A 49 -2.76 -3.10 -5.08
CA THR A 49 -4.15 -2.88 -5.48
C THR A 49 -5.02 -4.13 -5.26
N VAL A 50 -4.53 -5.31 -5.68
CA VAL A 50 -5.28 -6.56 -5.49
C VAL A 50 -5.44 -6.89 -4.00
N ALA A 51 -4.37 -6.78 -3.21
CA ALA A 51 -4.42 -7.06 -1.78
C ALA A 51 -5.34 -6.09 -1.01
N ALA A 52 -5.31 -4.79 -1.34
CA ALA A 52 -6.21 -3.81 -0.75
C ALA A 52 -7.68 -4.17 -1.03
N ASN A 53 -8.00 -4.48 -2.29
CA ASN A 53 -9.36 -4.86 -2.68
C ASN A 53 -9.81 -6.16 -2.00
N ASP A 54 -8.96 -7.18 -1.93
CA ASP A 54 -9.26 -8.45 -1.24
C ASP A 54 -9.59 -8.22 0.25
N LEU A 55 -8.85 -7.30 0.88
CA LEU A 55 -9.04 -6.90 2.28
C LEU A 55 -10.15 -5.86 2.47
N GLY A 56 -10.84 -5.42 1.42
CA GLY A 56 -11.94 -4.45 1.48
C GLY A 56 -11.52 -2.98 1.57
N ALA A 57 -10.23 -2.69 1.40
CA ALA A 57 -9.70 -1.33 1.31
C ALA A 57 -9.75 -0.77 -0.12
N HIS A 58 -9.73 0.55 -0.23
CA HIS A 58 -9.57 1.26 -1.50
C HIS A 58 -8.13 1.69 -1.67
N ALA A 59 -7.52 1.34 -2.81
CA ALA A 59 -6.17 1.76 -3.16
C ALA A 59 -6.20 2.84 -4.25
N GLU A 60 -5.60 3.99 -3.96
CA GLU A 60 -5.45 5.10 -4.91
C GLU A 60 -4.01 5.13 -5.42
N PHE A 61 -3.85 5.03 -6.75
CA PHE A 61 -2.53 5.07 -7.38
C PHE A 61 -2.17 6.49 -7.79
N LEU A 62 -1.00 6.93 -7.36
CA LEU A 62 -0.47 8.26 -7.65
C LEU A 62 0.95 8.11 -8.19
N GLY A 63 1.09 8.23 -9.50
CA GLY A 63 2.36 8.12 -10.19
C GLY A 63 3.14 9.43 -10.22
N GLN A 64 4.41 9.37 -10.62
CA GLN A 64 5.32 10.52 -10.72
C GLN A 64 4.76 11.72 -11.52
N HIS A 65 3.81 11.48 -12.44
CA HIS A 65 3.17 12.53 -13.24
C HIS A 65 1.89 13.09 -12.59
N ASP A 66 1.26 12.34 -11.70
CA ASP A 66 0.02 12.71 -11.03
C ASP A 66 0.29 13.59 -9.80
N ILE A 67 1.45 13.39 -9.17
CA ILE A 67 1.88 14.07 -7.95
C ILE A 67 3.16 14.86 -8.21
N GLN A 68 3.18 16.14 -7.83
CA GLN A 68 4.36 17.02 -7.96
C GLN A 68 5.40 16.79 -6.85
N LEU A 69 5.54 15.53 -6.42
CA LEU A 69 6.52 15.08 -5.42
C LEU A 69 7.91 15.55 -5.81
N GLY A 70 8.52 16.39 -4.97
CA GLY A 70 9.89 16.87 -5.14
C GLY A 70 10.10 17.98 -6.17
N LYS A 71 9.07 18.41 -6.92
CA LYS A 71 9.18 19.55 -7.87
C LYS A 71 8.56 20.85 -7.35
N LYS A 72 7.38 20.79 -6.72
CA LYS A 72 6.74 21.97 -6.11
C LYS A 72 6.36 21.79 -4.65
N GLU A 73 6.17 20.55 -4.20
CA GLU A 73 5.94 20.22 -2.79
C GLU A 73 7.04 19.33 -2.25
N SER A 74 7.41 19.57 -0.98
CA SER A 74 8.36 18.72 -0.27
C SER A 74 7.71 17.37 0.06
N LEU A 75 8.49 16.28 0.04
CA LEU A 75 8.01 14.94 0.39
C LEU A 75 7.43 14.91 1.82
N VAL A 76 7.99 15.72 2.72
CA VAL A 76 7.53 15.85 4.11
C VAL A 76 6.13 16.46 4.17
N ASP A 77 5.86 17.50 3.38
CA ASP A 77 4.55 18.16 3.37
C ASP A 77 3.50 17.28 2.71
N THR A 78 3.86 16.59 1.61
CA THR A 78 2.98 15.59 0.99
C THR A 78 2.65 14.47 1.99
N ALA A 79 3.63 13.92 2.71
CA ALA A 79 3.39 12.89 3.72
C ALA A 79 2.47 13.38 4.87
N LYS A 80 2.61 14.63 5.31
CA LYS A 80 1.74 15.23 6.35
C LYS A 80 0.30 15.41 5.88
N VAL A 81 0.10 15.86 4.64
CA VAL A 81 -1.24 16.00 4.06
C VAL A 81 -1.88 14.63 3.91
N PHE A 82 -1.13 13.68 3.36
CA PHE A 82 -1.62 12.34 3.08
C PHE A 82 -1.91 11.56 4.35
N GLY A 83 -1.09 11.69 5.39
CA GLY A 83 -1.32 11.05 6.68
C GLY A 83 -2.59 11.54 7.41
N ARG A 84 -3.22 12.63 6.95
CA ARG A 84 -4.53 13.10 7.45
C ARG A 84 -5.70 12.63 6.59
N MET A 85 -5.43 12.19 5.36
CA MET A 85 -6.45 11.82 4.37
C MET A 85 -6.59 10.31 4.21
N TYR A 86 -5.47 9.58 4.25
CA TYR A 86 -5.40 8.14 4.02
C TYR A 86 -5.09 7.40 5.33
N ASP A 87 -5.57 6.17 5.42
CA ASP A 87 -5.27 5.25 6.53
C ASP A 87 -3.90 4.57 6.37
N GLY A 88 -3.33 4.59 5.15
CA GLY A 88 -2.03 4.00 4.86
C GLY A 88 -1.37 4.63 3.63
N ILE A 89 -0.03 4.58 3.61
CA ILE A 89 0.78 5.09 2.51
C ILE A 89 1.82 4.03 2.15
N GLU A 90 1.83 3.60 0.90
CA GLU A 90 2.95 2.90 0.29
C GLU A 90 3.77 3.89 -0.53
N TYR A 91 5.09 3.73 -0.51
CA TYR A 91 6.00 4.58 -1.25
C TYR A 91 7.06 3.75 -1.97
N ARG A 92 7.20 4.00 -3.26
CA ARG A 92 8.25 3.46 -4.11
C ARG A 92 9.04 4.59 -4.77
N GLY A 93 10.24 4.86 -4.24
CA GLY A 93 11.10 5.95 -4.71
C GLY A 93 12.54 5.56 -5.03
N PHE A 94 13.36 6.59 -5.30
CA PHE A 94 14.78 6.45 -5.68
C PHE A 94 15.77 6.44 -4.50
N SER A 95 15.34 6.81 -3.30
CA SER A 95 16.24 7.02 -2.16
C SER A 95 15.77 6.26 -0.93
N GLN A 96 16.69 5.49 -0.35
CA GLN A 96 16.58 4.89 0.97
C GLN A 96 17.69 5.57 1.78
N LYS A 97 17.35 6.63 2.50
CA LYS A 97 18.26 7.33 3.41
C LYS A 97 17.94 6.95 4.84
#